data_AF-A0A357ITC6-F1
#
_entry.id   AF-A0A357ITC6-F1
#
_cell.length_a   1.000
_cell.length_b   1.000
_cell.length_c   1.000
_cell.angle_alpha   90.00
_cell.angle_beta   90.00
_cell.angle_gamma   90.00
#
_symmetry.space_group_name_H-M   'P 1'
#
loop_
_entity.id
_entity.type
_entity.pdbx_description
1 polymer ?
#
loop_
_entity_poly.entity_id
_entity_poly.type
_entity_poly.pdbx_seq_one_letter_code
_entity_poly.pdbx_strand_id
1 'polypeptide(L)'
;MTIALIIPGLIFLLAGAEALVRGASGIARRFNVSELVIGLTIVAFGTSSPELIVNIVSALEGRTALAAGNILGSNIFNLLLILGMAAMIHPLQVHANTVMKELPFALLAGLMILAASLNLSDGSLFSPITRSEGIFLLGFFAIFLYYSYETAHVEPALIAESGNPSADNAASGGATSETEEKISPLWLSILLSVLGLTGLALGGSWIVEGAVALARTFELSGGLIGLT
;
A
#
# COMPACT_ATOMS: atom_id res chain seq x y z
N MET A 1 -20.47 -3.56 22.87
CA MET A 1 -19.31 -2.67 23.16
C MET A 1 -18.36 -2.62 21.98
N THR A 2 -17.91 -3.75 21.44
CA THR A 2 -16.91 -3.82 20.35
C THR A 2 -17.36 -3.22 19.01
N ILE A 3 -18.65 -3.27 18.66
CA ILE A 3 -19.16 -2.63 17.42
C ILE A 3 -18.95 -1.10 17.44
N ALA A 4 -18.96 -0.48 18.63
CA ALA A 4 -18.70 0.95 18.76
C ALA A 4 -17.24 1.33 18.45
N LEU A 5 -16.33 0.36 18.30
CA LEU A 5 -14.93 0.60 17.92
C LEU A 5 -14.76 0.92 16.43
N ILE A 6 -15.77 0.65 15.58
CA ILE A 6 -15.68 0.91 14.13
C ILE A 6 -15.53 2.41 13.84
N ILE A 7 -16.34 3.26 14.49
CA ILE A 7 -16.31 4.71 14.28
C ILE A 7 -14.97 5.34 14.73
N PRO A 8 -14.49 5.16 15.98
CA PRO A 8 -13.18 5.67 16.37
C PRO A 8 -12.05 5.00 15.59
N GLY A 9 -12.18 3.73 15.21
CA GLY A 9 -11.24 3.04 14.34
C GLY A 9 -11.09 3.73 12.98
N LEU A 10 -12.21 4.09 12.34
CA LEU A 10 -12.23 4.82 11.07
C LEU A 10 -11.59 6.22 11.19
N ILE A 11 -11.88 6.92 12.28
CA ILE A 11 -11.28 8.25 12.55
C ILE A 11 -9.76 8.13 12.69
N PHE A 12 -9.28 7.16 13.49
CA PHE A 12 -7.84 6.93 13.68
C PHE A 12 -7.16 6.46 12.40
N LEU A 13 -7.83 5.65 11.58
CA LEU A 13 -7.30 5.19 10.30
C LEU A 13 -7.17 6.35 9.31
N LEU A 14 -8.20 7.20 9.18
CA LEU A 14 -8.17 8.34 8.26
C LEU A 14 -7.17 9.42 8.72
N ALA A 15 -7.17 9.77 10.01
CA ALA A 15 -6.22 10.72 10.57
C ALA A 15 -4.77 10.17 10.55
N GLY A 16 -4.62 8.87 10.77
CA GLY A 16 -3.34 8.17 10.71
C GLY A 16 -2.75 8.17 9.30
N ALA A 17 -3.56 7.87 8.29
CA ALA A 17 -3.17 7.95 6.88
C ALA A 17 -2.69 9.36 6.49
N GLU A 18 -3.48 10.38 6.82
CA GLU A 18 -3.15 11.78 6.53
C GLU A 18 -1.87 12.23 7.25
N ALA A 19 -1.71 11.87 8.53
CA ALA A 19 -0.50 12.18 9.30
C ALA A 19 0.73 11.47 8.72
N LEU A 20 0.60 10.21 8.30
CA LEU A 20 1.69 9.45 7.68
C LEU A 20 2.15 10.10 6.39
N VAL A 21 1.22 10.47 5.50
CA VAL A 21 1.52 11.13 4.23
C VAL A 21 2.21 12.47 4.45
N ARG A 22 1.69 13.32 5.35
CA ARG A 22 2.31 14.62 5.67
C ARG A 22 3.71 14.49 6.28
N GLY A 23 3.88 13.53 7.20
CA GLY A 23 5.19 13.24 7.80
C GLY A 23 6.18 12.76 6.75
N ALA A 24 5.76 11.83 5.91
CA ALA A 24 6.52 11.26 4.82
C ALA A 24 6.96 12.33 3.80
N SER A 25 6.05 13.15 3.26
CA SER A 25 6.39 14.25 2.34
C SER A 25 7.33 15.29 2.99
N GLY A 26 7.15 15.58 4.29
CA GLY A 26 8.05 16.46 5.03
C GLY A 26 9.49 15.92 5.12
N ILE A 27 9.64 14.60 5.32
CA ILE A 27 10.94 13.94 5.30
C ILE A 27 11.54 13.99 3.88
N ALA A 28 10.75 13.64 2.86
CA ALA A 28 11.17 13.61 1.45
C ALA A 28 11.83 14.93 1.02
N ARG A 29 11.12 16.04 1.24
CA ARG A 29 11.57 17.40 0.89
C ARG A 29 12.86 17.80 1.59
N ARG A 30 13.06 17.37 2.84
CA ARG A 30 14.25 17.74 3.62
C ARG A 30 15.51 16.98 3.19
N PHE A 31 15.35 15.77 2.66
CA PHE A 31 16.45 14.96 2.16
C PHE A 31 16.66 15.07 0.65
N ASN A 32 15.95 15.98 -0.04
CA ASN A 32 15.93 16.09 -1.51
C ASN A 32 15.63 14.75 -2.19
N VAL A 33 14.82 13.93 -1.55
CA VAL A 33 14.29 12.68 -2.12
C VAL A 33 12.92 12.99 -2.67
N SER A 34 12.57 12.44 -3.84
CA SER A 34 11.24 12.68 -4.41
C SER A 34 10.15 12.13 -3.47
N GLU A 35 9.03 12.85 -3.38
CA GLU A 35 7.87 12.38 -2.59
C GLU A 35 7.38 11.01 -3.08
N LEU A 36 7.57 10.74 -4.37
CA LEU A 36 7.30 9.46 -5.02
C LEU A 36 8.10 8.31 -4.39
N VAL A 37 9.42 8.48 -4.18
CA VAL A 37 10.27 7.44 -3.56
C VAL A 37 9.84 7.16 -2.13
N ILE A 38 9.50 8.20 -1.36
CA ILE A 38 9.03 8.04 0.02
C ILE A 38 7.63 7.39 0.05
N GLY A 39 6.76 7.74 -0.90
CA GLY A 39 5.47 7.09 -1.10
C GLY A 39 5.61 5.59 -1.39
N LEU A 40 6.51 5.21 -2.30
CA LEU A 40 6.82 3.83 -2.66
C LEU A 40 7.52 3.03 -1.54
N THR A 41 8.10 3.71 -0.56
CA THR A 41 8.86 3.07 0.52
C THR A 41 8.13 3.21 1.85
N ILE A 42 8.25 4.33 2.55
CA ILE A 42 7.72 4.50 3.91
C ILE A 42 6.20 4.36 3.95
N VAL A 43 5.49 4.97 3.01
CA VAL A 43 4.02 4.94 3.01
C VAL A 43 3.53 3.54 2.61
N ALA A 44 4.00 3.01 1.49
CA ALA A 44 3.62 1.68 1.00
C ALA A 44 3.95 0.55 1.99
N PHE A 45 5.17 0.54 2.55
CA PHE A 45 5.53 -0.43 3.60
C PHE A 45 4.71 -0.17 4.87
N GLY A 46 4.48 1.09 5.23
CA GLY A 46 3.71 1.45 6.42
C GLY A 46 2.29 0.90 6.40
N THR A 47 1.61 1.02 5.26
CA THR A 47 0.24 0.52 5.09
C THR A 47 0.14 -1.00 5.04
N SER A 48 1.19 -1.70 4.58
CA SER A 48 1.23 -3.17 4.51
C SER A 48 1.96 -3.82 5.69
N SER A 49 2.47 -3.03 6.62
CA SER A 49 3.19 -3.51 7.81
C SER A 49 2.31 -4.38 8.72
N PRO A 50 1.05 -4.02 9.03
CA PRO A 50 0.18 -4.87 9.84
C PRO A 50 0.01 -6.26 9.23
N GLU A 51 -0.25 -6.34 7.93
CA GLU A 51 -0.45 -7.58 7.19
C GLU A 51 0.83 -8.41 7.15
N LEU A 52 1.98 -7.76 6.94
CA LEU A 52 3.29 -8.41 6.99
C LEU A 52 3.53 -9.05 8.37
N ILE A 53 3.27 -8.33 9.46
CA ILE A 53 3.44 -8.83 10.83
C ILE A 53 2.50 -10.03 11.07
N VAL A 54 1.22 -9.91 10.72
CA VAL A 54 0.23 -10.99 10.86
C VAL A 54 0.67 -12.23 10.08
N ASN A 55 1.19 -12.05 8.87
CA ASN A 55 1.69 -13.16 8.04
C ASN A 55 2.95 -13.81 8.61
N ILE A 56 3.92 -13.02 9.09
CA ILE A 56 5.13 -13.55 9.73
C ILE A 56 4.75 -14.35 10.98
N VAL A 57 3.92 -13.80 11.86
CA VAL A 57 3.47 -14.48 13.09
C VAL A 57 2.73 -15.76 12.74
N SER A 58 1.78 -15.72 11.79
CA SER A 58 1.03 -16.89 11.35
C SER A 58 1.93 -17.99 10.76
N ALA A 59 2.94 -17.60 9.98
CA ALA A 59 3.92 -18.54 9.43
C ALA A 59 4.80 -19.17 10.51
N LEU A 60 5.26 -18.39 11.50
CA LEU A 60 6.04 -18.87 12.64
C LEU A 60 5.24 -19.80 13.55
N GLU A 61 3.93 -19.57 13.70
CA GLU A 61 3.01 -20.44 14.42
C GLU A 61 2.60 -21.70 13.63
N GLY A 62 3.15 -21.91 12.42
CA GLY A 62 2.82 -23.04 11.55
C GLY A 62 1.43 -22.97 10.91
N ARG A 63 0.74 -21.83 10.99
CA ARG A 63 -0.58 -21.57 10.40
C ARG A 63 -0.45 -21.09 8.95
N THR A 64 0.23 -21.86 8.12
CA THR A 64 0.56 -21.48 6.73
C THR A 64 -0.66 -21.23 5.85
N ALA A 65 -1.74 -21.99 6.03
CA ALA A 65 -3.01 -21.76 5.32
C ALA A 65 -3.64 -20.41 5.67
N LEU A 66 -3.56 -19.98 6.93
CA LEU A 66 -4.06 -18.68 7.39
C LEU A 66 -3.22 -17.54 6.80
N ALA A 67 -1.89 -17.68 6.80
CA ALA A 67 -1.00 -16.71 6.18
C ALA A 67 -1.26 -16.55 4.68
N ALA A 68 -1.42 -17.66 3.95
CA ALA A 68 -1.76 -17.62 2.53
C ALA A 68 -3.14 -16.97 2.27
N GLY A 69 -4.13 -17.32 3.10
CA GLY A 69 -5.46 -16.71 3.03
C GLY A 69 -5.44 -15.20 3.26
N ASN A 70 -4.67 -14.73 4.24
CA ASN A 70 -4.52 -13.30 4.53
C ASN A 70 -3.84 -12.53 3.40
N ILE A 71 -2.77 -13.08 2.80
CA ILE A 71 -2.08 -12.45 1.65
C ILE A 71 -3.02 -12.35 0.43
N LEU A 72 -3.72 -13.43 0.10
CA LEU A 72 -4.61 -13.45 -1.06
C LEU A 72 -5.84 -12.57 -0.84
N GLY A 73 -6.46 -12.70 0.33
CA GLY A 73 -7.65 -11.94 0.72
C GLY A 73 -7.41 -10.44 0.69
N SER A 74 -6.32 -9.95 1.29
CA SER A 74 -6.03 -8.51 1.34
C SER A 74 -5.81 -7.91 -0.06
N ASN A 75 -5.10 -8.61 -0.94
CA ASN A 75 -4.88 -8.14 -2.32
C ASN A 75 -6.18 -8.16 -3.14
N ILE A 76 -7.00 -9.20 -3.02
CA ILE A 76 -8.30 -9.29 -3.70
C ILE A 76 -9.23 -8.18 -3.21
N PHE A 77 -9.30 -7.96 -1.90
CA PHE A 77 -10.12 -6.91 -1.30
C PHE A 77 -9.69 -5.51 -1.77
N ASN A 78 -8.38 -5.24 -1.79
CA ASN A 78 -7.85 -3.96 -2.24
C ASN A 78 -8.14 -3.71 -3.73
N LEU A 79 -7.95 -4.71 -4.59
CA LEU A 79 -8.14 -4.56 -6.04
C LEU A 79 -9.60 -4.54 -6.47
N LEU A 80 -10.45 -5.38 -5.87
CA LEU A 80 -11.84 -5.51 -6.31
C LEU A 80 -12.76 -4.55 -5.55
N LEU A 81 -12.65 -4.49 -4.22
CA LEU A 81 -13.56 -3.69 -3.42
C LEU A 81 -13.09 -2.24 -3.31
N ILE A 82 -11.88 -2.01 -2.79
CA ILE A 82 -11.41 -0.63 -2.54
C ILE A 82 -11.24 0.11 -3.85
N LEU A 83 -10.41 -0.41 -4.76
CA LEU A 83 -10.14 0.21 -6.05
C LEU A 83 -11.41 0.25 -6.94
N GLY A 84 -12.23 -0.80 -6.90
CA GLY A 84 -13.52 -0.83 -7.61
C GLY A 84 -14.50 0.24 -7.13
N MET A 85 -14.65 0.40 -5.81
CA MET A 85 -15.47 1.48 -5.25
C MET A 85 -14.88 2.87 -5.54
N ALA A 86 -13.57 3.04 -5.42
CA ALA A 86 -12.91 4.30 -5.75
C ALA A 86 -13.19 4.71 -7.21
N ALA A 87 -13.08 3.77 -8.15
CA ALA A 87 -13.36 3.99 -9.57
C ALA A 87 -14.84 4.33 -9.87
N MET A 88 -15.78 3.80 -9.08
CA MET A 88 -17.20 4.15 -9.20
C MET A 88 -17.51 5.56 -8.67
N ILE A 89 -16.80 6.00 -7.62
CA ILE A 89 -17.00 7.32 -7.01
C ILE A 89 -16.32 8.41 -7.85
N HIS A 90 -15.10 8.16 -8.31
CA HIS A 90 -14.31 9.11 -9.09
C HIS A 90 -13.49 8.39 -10.17
N PRO A 91 -13.54 8.84 -11.44
CA PRO A 91 -12.71 8.27 -12.49
C PRO A 91 -11.22 8.34 -12.14
N LEU A 92 -10.58 7.18 -12.04
CA LEU A 92 -9.17 7.07 -11.71
C LEU A 92 -8.32 7.41 -12.95
N GLN A 93 -7.56 8.50 -12.88
CA GLN A 93 -6.54 8.79 -13.88
C GLN A 93 -5.30 7.96 -13.59
N VAL A 94 -4.97 7.03 -14.49
CA VAL A 94 -3.84 6.11 -14.35
C VAL A 94 -2.74 6.50 -15.33
N HIS A 95 -1.50 6.58 -14.85
CA HIS A 95 -0.35 6.88 -15.70
C HIS A 95 -0.03 5.69 -16.62
N ALA A 96 0.42 5.98 -17.85
CA ALA A 96 0.76 4.95 -18.83
C ALA A 96 1.84 3.98 -18.31
N ASN A 97 2.79 4.48 -17.51
CA ASN A 97 3.84 3.67 -16.88
C ASN A 97 3.25 2.61 -15.92
N THR A 98 2.28 3.00 -15.10
CA THR A 98 1.59 2.09 -14.17
C THR A 98 0.87 0.97 -14.93
N VAL A 99 0.16 1.30 -16.01
CA VAL A 99 -0.57 0.30 -16.81
C VAL A 99 0.38 -0.62 -17.58
N MET A 100 1.44 -0.07 -18.17
CA MET A 100 2.32 -0.84 -19.06
C MET A 100 3.42 -1.61 -18.32
N LYS A 101 3.73 -1.27 -17.07
CA LYS A 101 4.86 -1.87 -16.35
C LYS A 101 4.45 -2.38 -14.97
N GLU A 102 3.92 -1.54 -14.09
CA GLU A 102 3.58 -1.96 -12.72
C GLU A 102 2.51 -3.06 -12.70
N LEU A 103 1.46 -2.91 -13.51
CA LEU A 103 0.37 -3.89 -13.58
C LEU A 103 0.84 -5.26 -14.11
N PRO A 104 1.65 -5.35 -15.19
CA PRO A 104 2.30 -6.60 -15.57
C PRO A 104 3.17 -7.23 -14.47
N PHE A 105 3.95 -6.44 -13.72
CA PHE A 105 4.73 -6.96 -12.59
C PHE A 105 3.83 -7.57 -11.51
N ALA A 106 2.73 -6.89 -11.16
CA ALA A 106 1.76 -7.39 -10.19
C ALA A 106 1.07 -8.69 -10.67
N LEU A 107 0.67 -8.75 -11.94
CA LEU A 107 0.10 -9.97 -12.55
C LEU A 107 1.10 -11.12 -12.56
N LEU A 108 2.37 -10.85 -12.90
CA LEU A 108 3.42 -11.85 -12.92
C LEU A 108 3.71 -12.38 -11.50
N ALA A 109 3.72 -11.51 -10.49
CA ALA A 109 3.82 -11.91 -9.09
C ALA A 109 2.67 -12.85 -8.69
N GLY A 110 1.43 -12.50 -9.04
CA GLY A 110 0.27 -13.34 -8.80
C GLY A 110 0.37 -14.71 -9.50
N LEU A 111 0.84 -14.73 -10.74
CA LEU A 111 1.05 -15.97 -11.49
C LEU A 111 2.18 -16.82 -10.90
N MET A 112 3.25 -16.21 -10.40
CA MET A 112 4.34 -16.89 -9.70
C MET A 112 3.86 -17.54 -8.41
N ILE A 113 3.06 -16.83 -7.61
CA ILE A 113 2.42 -17.38 -6.40
C ILE A 113 1.50 -18.54 -6.77
N LEU A 114 0.68 -18.38 -7.81
CA LEU A 114 -0.19 -19.44 -8.30
C LEU A 114 0.64 -20.67 -8.73
N ALA A 115 1.67 -20.49 -9.55
CA ALA A 115 2.53 -21.57 -10.01
C ALA A 115 3.24 -22.29 -8.86
N ALA A 116 3.72 -21.56 -7.85
CA ALA A 116 4.32 -22.14 -6.63
C ALA A 116 3.30 -22.93 -5.80
N SER A 117 2.04 -22.47 -5.77
CA SER A 117 0.97 -23.15 -5.05
C SER A 117 0.47 -24.43 -5.75
N LEU A 118 0.61 -24.51 -7.08
CA LEU A 118 0.16 -25.65 -7.88
C LEU A 118 1.23 -26.75 -7.87
N ASN A 119 0.98 -27.84 -7.16
CA ASN A 119 1.81 -29.04 -7.26
C ASN A 119 1.10 -30.10 -8.11
N LEU A 120 1.65 -30.37 -9.29
CA LEU A 120 1.14 -31.40 -10.20
C LEU A 120 1.54 -32.83 -9.78
N SER A 121 2.45 -32.99 -8.81
CA SER A 121 3.12 -34.25 -8.49
C SER A 121 2.43 -35.10 -7.42
N ASP A 122 1.81 -34.49 -6.40
CA ASP A 122 1.31 -35.21 -5.20
C ASP A 122 -0.23 -35.38 -5.14
N GLY A 123 -0.96 -34.98 -6.20
CA GLY A 123 -2.42 -35.11 -6.26
C GLY A 123 -3.20 -34.15 -5.35
N SER A 124 -2.53 -33.34 -4.52
CA SER A 124 -3.15 -32.23 -3.81
C SER A 124 -3.27 -31.01 -4.72
N LEU A 125 -4.42 -30.34 -4.74
CA LEU A 125 -4.64 -29.14 -5.57
C LEU A 125 -3.78 -27.93 -5.14
N PHE A 126 -3.34 -27.88 -3.88
CA PHE A 126 -2.57 -26.77 -3.32
C PHE A 126 -1.46 -27.28 -2.41
N SER A 127 -0.24 -26.80 -2.63
CA SER A 127 0.91 -27.04 -1.76
C SER A 127 1.33 -25.76 -1.04
N PRO A 128 1.83 -25.85 0.21
CA PRO A 128 2.45 -24.73 0.88
C PRO A 128 3.66 -24.22 0.10
N ILE A 129 3.81 -22.89 0.05
CA ILE A 129 4.98 -22.23 -0.56
C ILE A 129 6.24 -22.67 0.19
N THR A 130 7.20 -23.22 -0.56
CA THR A 130 8.49 -23.67 -0.05
C THR A 130 9.45 -22.50 0.17
N ARG A 131 10.53 -22.73 0.94
CA ARG A 131 11.55 -21.70 1.19
C ARG A 131 12.23 -21.21 -0.09
N SER A 132 12.47 -22.10 -1.05
CA SER A 132 13.07 -21.77 -2.35
C SER A 132 12.17 -20.86 -3.17
N GLU A 133 10.87 -21.15 -3.22
CA GLU A 133 9.89 -20.31 -3.91
C GLU A 133 9.73 -18.95 -3.22
N GLY A 134 9.75 -18.93 -1.89
CA GLY A 134 9.76 -17.68 -1.11
C GLY A 134 10.98 -16.81 -1.39
N ILE A 135 12.18 -17.39 -1.49
CA ILE A 135 13.40 -16.66 -1.86
C ILE A 135 13.30 -16.12 -3.28
N PHE A 136 12.75 -16.90 -4.21
CA PHE A 136 12.55 -16.46 -5.59
C PHE A 136 11.56 -15.28 -5.68
N LEU A 137 10.45 -15.33 -4.94
CA LEU A 137 9.49 -14.23 -4.82
C LEU A 137 10.13 -12.98 -4.20
N LEU A 138 10.99 -13.14 -3.19
CA LEU A 138 11.70 -12.03 -2.58
C LEU A 138 12.70 -11.38 -3.55
N GLY A 139 13.39 -12.18 -4.35
CA GLY A 139 14.27 -11.70 -5.42
C GLY A 139 13.51 -10.93 -6.49
N PHE A 140 12.35 -11.44 -6.91
CA PHE A 140 11.45 -10.74 -7.83
C PHE A 140 10.97 -9.40 -7.25
N PHE A 141 10.60 -9.38 -5.97
CA PHE A 141 10.21 -8.15 -5.28
C PHE A 141 11.36 -7.14 -5.20
N ALA A 142 12.59 -7.59 -4.97
CA ALA A 142 13.76 -6.71 -4.99
C ALA A 142 14.02 -6.09 -6.38
N ILE A 143 13.84 -6.86 -7.46
CA ILE A 143 13.91 -6.34 -8.83
C ILE A 143 12.82 -5.28 -9.06
N PHE A 144 11.59 -5.56 -8.64
CA PHE A 144 10.49 -4.59 -8.74
C PHE A 144 10.78 -3.29 -7.97
N LEU A 145 11.34 -3.38 -6.76
CA LEU A 145 11.74 -2.21 -5.97
C LEU A 145 12.82 -1.39 -6.67
N TYR A 146 13.84 -2.05 -7.23
CA TYR A 146 14.89 -1.37 -8.00
C TYR A 146 14.30 -0.64 -9.23
N TYR A 147 13.46 -1.31 -10.00
CA TYR A 147 12.77 -0.74 -11.14
C TYR A 147 11.88 0.47 -10.75
N SER A 148 11.11 0.33 -9.67
CA SER A 148 10.28 1.41 -9.12
C SER A 148 11.14 2.61 -8.71
N TYR A 149 12.28 2.36 -8.07
CA TYR A 149 13.22 3.40 -7.68
C TYR A 149 13.79 4.16 -8.89
N GLU A 150 14.26 3.47 -9.93
CA GLU A 150 14.77 4.14 -11.14
C GLU A 150 13.68 4.97 -11.82
N THR A 151 12.49 4.40 -11.98
CA THR A 151 11.36 5.10 -12.62
C THR A 151 11.00 6.39 -11.87
N ALA A 152 11.02 6.33 -10.53
CA ALA A 152 10.75 7.48 -9.68
C ALA A 152 11.83 8.59 -9.70
N HIS A 153 13.04 8.29 -10.18
CA HIS A 153 14.12 9.26 -10.36
C HIS A 153 14.16 9.85 -11.77
N VAL A 154 13.68 9.11 -12.78
CA VAL A 154 13.71 9.53 -14.18
C VAL A 154 12.57 10.50 -14.51
N GLU A 155 11.38 10.34 -13.91
CA GLU A 155 10.21 11.19 -14.20
C GLU A 155 10.40 12.69 -13.84
N PRO A 156 10.98 13.05 -12.68
CA PRO A 156 11.30 14.45 -12.36
C PRO A 156 12.32 15.07 -13.33
N ALA A 157 13.29 14.29 -13.81
CA ALA A 157 14.35 14.77 -14.71
C ALA A 157 13.83 15.07 -16.12
N LEU A 158 12.90 14.25 -16.64
CA LEU A 158 12.27 14.45 -17.94
C LEU A 158 11.34 15.68 -17.97
N ILE A 159 10.63 15.95 -16.87
CA ILE A 159 9.80 17.16 -16.75
C ILE A 159 10.70 18.41 -16.73
N ALA A 160 11.85 18.35 -16.04
CA ALA A 160 12.83 19.45 -16.02
C ALA A 160 13.52 19.70 -17.38
N GLU A 161 13.79 18.66 -18.18
CA GLU A 161 14.40 18.81 -19.52
C GLU A 161 13.39 19.13 -20.63
N SER A 162 12.11 18.76 -20.47
CA SER A 162 11.05 19.05 -21.45
C SER A 162 10.53 20.50 -21.41
N GLY A 163 11.03 21.31 -20.46
CA GLY A 163 10.82 22.76 -20.41
C GLY A 163 11.50 23.47 -21.58
N ASN A 164 10.81 23.55 -22.71
CA ASN A 164 11.23 24.30 -23.90
C ASN A 164 11.58 25.77 -23.55
N PRO A 165 12.81 26.27 -23.81
CA PRO A 165 13.20 27.66 -23.54
C PRO A 165 12.58 28.72 -24.46
N SER A 166 11.61 28.37 -25.31
CA SER A 166 11.11 29.25 -26.37
C SER A 166 9.61 29.51 -26.27
N ALA A 167 9.19 30.36 -25.33
CA ALA A 167 8.00 31.21 -25.45
C ALA A 167 7.99 32.25 -24.31
N ASP A 168 8.86 33.24 -24.43
CA ASP A 168 8.83 34.44 -23.60
C ASP A 168 7.62 35.32 -24.01
N ASN A 169 6.76 35.62 -23.03
CA ASN A 169 5.83 36.76 -22.94
C ASN A 169 4.67 36.93 -23.96
N ALA A 170 3.46 36.55 -23.55
CA ALA A 170 2.24 37.35 -23.80
C ALA A 170 1.05 36.97 -22.89
N ALA A 171 0.80 37.84 -21.90
CA ALA A 171 -0.51 38.21 -21.33
C ALA A 171 -1.48 37.12 -20.83
N SER A 172 -1.64 36.99 -19.51
CA SER A 172 -2.61 37.80 -18.72
C SER A 172 -3.01 37.12 -17.40
N GLY A 173 -2.75 37.85 -16.30
CA GLY A 173 -3.65 37.97 -15.14
C GLY A 173 -4.20 36.70 -14.48
N GLY A 174 -3.47 36.18 -13.51
CA GLY A 174 -4.01 35.23 -12.54
C GLY A 174 -2.91 34.75 -11.60
N ALA A 175 -2.66 35.51 -10.53
CA ALA A 175 -1.74 35.10 -9.47
C ALA A 175 -2.31 33.86 -8.75
N THR A 176 -1.99 32.66 -9.22
CA THR A 176 -2.00 31.47 -8.37
C THR A 176 -0.77 31.58 -7.50
N SER A 177 -0.98 32.12 -6.30
CA SER A 177 -0.08 32.01 -5.15
C SER A 177 0.36 30.55 -5.01
N GLU A 178 1.50 30.19 -5.60
CA GLU A 178 2.28 29.04 -5.17
C GLU A 178 2.57 29.27 -3.70
N THR A 179 1.82 28.57 -2.84
CA THR A 179 2.00 28.69 -1.40
C THR A 179 3.34 28.05 -1.13
N GLU A 180 4.37 28.86 -0.80
CA GLU A 180 5.64 28.37 -0.27
C GLU A 180 5.32 27.43 0.90
N GLU A 181 5.31 26.12 0.64
CA GLU A 181 4.99 25.11 1.64
C GLU A 181 6.15 25.08 2.63
N LYS A 182 5.98 25.79 3.75
CA LYS A 182 6.98 25.95 4.79
C LYS A 182 7.49 24.58 5.23
N ILE A 183 8.79 24.31 5.00
CA ILE A 183 9.43 23.03 5.35
C ILE A 183 9.22 22.79 6.85
N SER A 184 8.46 21.75 7.18
CA SER A 184 8.20 21.37 8.57
C SER A 184 9.51 20.91 9.23
N PRO A 185 9.71 21.19 10.53
CA PRO A 185 10.92 20.75 11.20
C PRO A 185 10.95 19.21 11.24
N LEU A 186 12.13 18.62 11.03
CA LEU A 186 12.28 17.15 10.88
C LEU A 186 11.67 16.35 12.03
N TRP A 187 11.80 16.82 13.27
CA TRP A 187 11.21 16.13 14.41
C TRP A 187 9.68 16.04 14.29
N LEU A 188 9.04 17.06 13.70
CA LEU A 188 7.60 17.07 13.46
C LEU A 188 7.24 16.13 12.31
N SER A 189 8.03 16.08 11.23
CA SER A 189 7.80 15.13 10.14
C SER A 189 7.95 13.68 10.61
N ILE A 190 8.98 13.38 11.40
CA ILE A 190 9.17 12.06 12.03
C ILE A 190 8.02 11.75 12.99
N LEU A 191 7.65 12.70 13.86
CA LEU A 191 6.54 12.54 14.79
C LEU A 191 5.23 12.24 14.06
N LEU A 192 4.93 12.97 12.98
CA LEU A 192 3.75 12.76 12.14
C LEU A 192 3.78 11.39 11.47
N SER A 193 4.93 10.94 10.94
CA SER A 193 5.06 9.59 10.39
C SER A 193 4.82 8.49 11.43
N VAL A 194 5.40 8.62 12.62
CA VAL A 194 5.23 7.64 13.71
C VAL A 194 3.78 7.63 14.22
N LEU A 195 3.20 8.81 14.42
CA LEU A 195 1.82 8.95 14.88
C LEU A 195 0.83 8.46 13.81
N GLY A 196 1.16 8.69 12.53
CA GLY A 196 0.43 8.17 11.39
C GLY A 196 0.42 6.64 11.34
N LEU A 197 1.59 6.00 11.42
CA LEU A 197 1.71 4.53 11.50
C LEU A 197 0.96 3.97 12.71
N THR A 198 1.05 4.63 13.86
CA THR A 198 0.34 4.22 15.08
C THR A 198 -1.17 4.35 14.90
N GLY A 199 -1.64 5.43 14.29
CA GLY A 199 -3.07 5.66 13.99
C GLY A 199 -3.63 4.64 13.01
N LEU A 200 -2.87 4.29 11.97
CA LEU A 200 -3.21 3.21 11.03
C LEU A 200 -3.30 1.86 11.74
N ALA A 201 -2.31 1.52 12.57
CA ALA A 201 -2.29 0.23 13.29
C ALA A 201 -3.46 0.11 14.28
N LEU A 202 -3.67 1.13 15.11
CA LEU A 202 -4.76 1.14 16.09
C LEU A 202 -6.12 1.20 15.41
N GLY A 203 -6.29 2.12 14.45
CA GLY A 203 -7.51 2.27 13.67
C GLY A 203 -7.90 0.97 12.96
N GLY A 204 -6.93 0.34 12.29
CA GLY A 204 -7.09 -0.96 11.65
C GLY A 204 -7.53 -2.05 12.63
N SER A 205 -6.84 -2.19 13.76
CA SER A 205 -7.19 -3.21 14.78
C SER A 205 -8.62 -3.04 15.31
N TRP A 206 -9.05 -1.80 15.57
CA TRP A 206 -10.38 -1.51 16.10
C TRP A 206 -11.49 -1.73 15.08
N ILE A 207 -11.23 -1.46 13.79
CA ILE A 207 -12.15 -1.80 12.71
C ILE A 207 -12.28 -3.31 12.59
N VAL A 208 -11.17 -4.05 12.58
CA VAL A 208 -11.18 -5.52 12.48
C VAL A 208 -11.93 -6.14 13.66
N GLU A 209 -11.62 -5.73 14.90
CA GLU A 209 -12.33 -6.21 16.08
C GLU A 209 -13.82 -5.87 16.06
N GLY A 210 -14.18 -4.66 15.64
CA GLY A 210 -15.55 -4.22 15.45
C GLY A 210 -16.30 -5.03 14.40
N ALA A 211 -15.66 -5.31 13.26
CA ALA A 211 -16.19 -6.10 12.16
C ALA A 211 -16.38 -7.57 12.56
N VAL A 212 -15.41 -8.18 13.25
CA VAL A 212 -15.51 -9.55 13.78
C VAL A 212 -16.67 -9.66 14.78
N ALA A 213 -16.83 -8.68 15.66
CA ALA A 213 -17.93 -8.65 16.62
C ALA A 213 -19.30 -8.49 15.94
N LEU A 214 -19.36 -7.65 14.89
CA LEU A 214 -20.55 -7.50 14.07
C LEU A 214 -20.90 -8.82 13.37
N ALA A 215 -19.95 -9.46 12.71
CA ALA A 215 -20.15 -10.70 11.97
C ALA A 215 -20.57 -11.86 12.87
N ARG A 216 -20.02 -11.97 14.08
CA ARG A 216 -20.47 -12.95 15.10
C ARG A 216 -21.91 -12.72 15.57
N THR A 217 -22.38 -11.48 15.55
CA THR A 217 -23.78 -11.14 15.86
C THR A 217 -24.72 -11.66 14.76
N PHE A 218 -24.22 -11.82 13.53
CA PHE A 218 -24.93 -12.40 12.39
C PHE A 218 -24.66 -13.90 12.19
N GLU A 219 -24.08 -14.59 13.17
CA GLU A 219 -23.74 -16.03 13.12
C GLU A 219 -22.83 -16.45 11.94
N LEU A 220 -22.06 -15.51 11.39
CA LEU A 220 -21.12 -15.81 10.30
C LEU A 220 -19.93 -16.63 10.81
N SER A 221 -19.50 -17.63 10.02
CA SER A 221 -18.42 -18.53 10.41
C SER A 221 -17.07 -17.81 10.46
N GLY A 222 -16.20 -18.18 11.40
CA GLY A 222 -14.87 -17.56 11.56
C GLY A 222 -13.97 -17.69 10.32
N GLY A 223 -14.19 -18.73 9.49
CA GLY A 223 -13.52 -18.88 8.21
C GLY A 223 -13.98 -17.86 7.16
N LEU A 224 -15.26 -17.47 7.19
CA LEU A 224 -15.80 -16.42 6.31
C LEU A 224 -15.27 -15.04 6.71
N ILE A 225 -15.18 -14.77 8.02
CA ILE A 225 -14.71 -13.49 8.59
C ILE A 225 -13.22 -13.24 8.29
N GLY A 226 -12.39 -14.29 8.22
CA GLY A 226 -10.97 -14.15 7.88
C GLY A 226 -10.68 -14.02 6.38
N LEU A 227 -11.68 -14.24 5.52
CA LEU A 227 -11.55 -14.17 4.06
C LEU A 227 -12.01 -12.82 3.49
N THR A 228 -12.71 -12.00 4.27
CA THR A 228 -13.32 -10.71 3.87
C THR A 228 -12.81 -9.57 4.74
#